data_AF-A0A424Y1W7-F1
#
_entry.id   AF-A0A424Y1W7-F1
#
_cell.length_a   1.000
_cell.length_b   1.000
_cell.length_c   1.000
_cell.angle_alpha   90.00
_cell.angle_beta   90.00
_cell.angle_gamma   90.00
#
_symmetry.space_group_name_H-M   'P 1'
#
loop_
_entity.id
_entity.type
_entity.pdbx_description
1 polymer ?
#
loop_
_entity_poly.entity_id
_entity_poly.type
_entity_poly.pdbx_seq_one_letter_code
_entity_poly.pdbx_strand_id
1 'polypeptide(L)' 'MLMEPDVTGYPIDAAISILINHSYKYRITETASHRKTTYDRCRVVRQRYNNTDNVFELTVSYF' A
#
# COMPACT_ATOMS: atom_id res chain seq x y z
N MET A 1 18.33 -6.14 -11.57
CA MET A 1 17.15 -6.66 -10.84
C MET A 1 16.52 -5.48 -10.12
N LEU A 2 15.29 -5.09 -10.48
CA LEU A 2 14.54 -4.10 -9.70
C LEU A 2 14.06 -4.81 -8.45
N MET A 3 14.61 -4.44 -7.30
CA MET A 3 14.23 -4.98 -6.00
C MET A 3 12.83 -4.43 -5.68
N GLU A 4 11.87 -5.31 -5.44
CA GLU A 4 10.51 -4.90 -5.08
C GLU A 4 10.56 -4.06 -3.79
N PRO A 5 10.00 -2.83 -3.78
CA PRO A 5 10.05 -1.98 -2.61
C PRO A 5 9.12 -2.54 -1.52
N ASP A 6 9.65 -2.89 -0.35
CA ASP A 6 8.83 -3.26 0.80
C ASP A 6 8.38 -1.99 1.54
N VAL A 7 7.07 -1.74 1.53
CA VAL A 7 6.41 -0.60 2.18
C VAL A 7 5.57 -1.02 3.38
N THR A 8 5.77 -2.25 3.87
CA THR A 8 5.12 -2.75 5.07
C THR A 8 5.52 -1.92 6.30
N GLY A 9 4.55 -1.49 7.10
CA GLY A 9 4.74 -0.64 8.29
C GLY A 9 4.74 0.86 8.01
N TYR A 10 4.85 1.28 6.74
CA TYR A 10 4.84 2.70 6.37
C TYR A 10 3.42 3.29 6.42
N PRO A 11 3.30 4.60 6.67
CA PRO A 11 2.08 5.35 6.38
C PRO A 11 1.69 5.17 4.91
N ILE A 12 0.39 5.13 4.63
CA ILE A 12 -0.11 4.89 3.28
C ILE A 12 0.39 5.93 2.26
N ASP A 13 0.47 7.21 2.63
CA ASP A 13 0.99 8.27 1.76
C ASP A 13 2.46 8.05 1.37
N ALA A 14 3.29 7.62 2.33
CA ALA A 14 4.69 7.30 2.06
C ALA A 14 4.82 6.06 1.17
N ALA A 15 4.03 5.01 1.45
CA ALA A 15 3.98 3.79 0.66
C ALA A 15 3.58 4.06 -0.80
N ILE A 16 2.54 4.86 -1.02
CA ILE A 16 2.07 5.28 -2.34
C ILE A 16 3.17 6.09 -3.05
N SER A 17 3.80 7.03 -2.37
CA SER A 17 4.86 7.86 -2.95
C SER A 17 6.03 7.02 -3.46
N ILE A 18 6.43 5.98 -2.71
CA ILE A 18 7.46 5.02 -3.13
C ILE A 18 7.02 4.26 -4.39
N LEU A 19 5.81 3.72 -4.40
CA LEU A 19 5.31 2.95 -5.55
C LEU A 19 5.20 3.82 -6.81
N ILE A 20 4.70 5.05 -6.69
CA ILE A 20 4.62 6.00 -7.80
C ILE A 20 6.02 6.39 -8.30
N ASN A 21 6.96 6.66 -7.40
CA ASN A 21 8.34 7.01 -7.77
C ASN A 21 9.03 5.89 -8.58
N HIS A 22 8.68 4.64 -8.27
CA HIS A 22 9.15 3.46 -9.00
C HIS A 22 8.27 3.07 -10.20
N SER A 23 7.27 3.87 -10.56
CA SER A 23 6.31 3.61 -11.65
C SER A 23 5.53 2.29 -11.51
N TYR A 24 5.32 1.83 -10.27
CA TYR A 24 4.51 0.66 -9.99
C TYR A 24 3.04 1.02 -9.85
N LYS A 25 2.17 0.14 -10.36
CA LYS A 25 0.75 0.22 -10.09
C LYS A 25 0.46 -0.32 -8.69
N TYR A 26 -0.52 0.26 -8.02
CA TYR A 26 -0.91 -0.15 -6.67
C TYR A 26 -2.43 -0.20 -6.54
N ARG A 27 -2.89 -1.05 -5.62
CA ARG A 27 -4.28 -1.18 -5.20
C ARG A 27 -4.31 -1.22 -3.68
N ILE A 28 -5.13 -0.38 -3.07
CA ILE A 28 -5.32 -0.35 -1.63
C ILE A 28 -6.49 -1.26 -1.29
N THR A 29 -6.26 -2.21 -0.40
CA THR A 29 -7.26 -3.11 0.15
C THR A 29 -7.42 -2.78 1.62
N GLU A 30 -8.53 -2.17 2.00
CA GLU A 30 -8.80 -1.83 3.39
C GLU A 30 -9.32 -3.05 4.15
N THR A 31 -8.75 -3.38 5.30
CA THR A 31 -9.43 -4.30 6.24
C THR A 31 -10.62 -3.54 6.82
N ALA A 32 -11.82 -4.03 6.53
CA ALA A 32 -13.08 -3.39 6.87
C ALA A 32 -13.14 -2.90 8.34
N SER A 33 -12.92 -1.61 8.54
CA SER A 33 -13.41 -0.88 9.71
C SER A 33 -13.79 0.52 9.28
N HIS A 34 -15.11 0.66 9.12
CA HIS A 34 -15.87 1.87 8.83
C HIS A 34 -15.26 3.18 9.36
N ARG A 35 -14.91 4.07 8.43
CA ARG A 35 -15.49 5.41 8.21
C ARG A 35 -14.56 6.15 7.25
N LYS A 36 -15.10 7.12 6.52
CA LYS A 36 -14.34 8.13 5.77
C LYS A 36 -13.46 8.93 6.75
N THR A 37 -12.39 8.34 7.24
CA THR A 37 -11.43 8.96 8.14
C THR A 37 -10.12 9.02 7.40
N THR A 38 -9.55 10.21 7.37
CA THR A 38 -8.38 10.64 6.64
C THR A 38 -7.29 9.56 6.60
N TYR A 39 -6.80 9.25 5.40
CA TYR A 39 -5.70 8.30 5.13
C TYR A 39 -4.45 8.53 5.99
N ASP A 40 -4.33 9.72 6.58
CA ASP A 40 -3.32 10.16 7.55
C ASP A 40 -3.02 9.18 8.71
N ARG A 41 -3.99 8.33 9.11
CA ARG A 41 -3.79 7.33 10.19
C ARG A 41 -3.73 5.88 9.72
N CYS A 42 -3.66 5.65 8.41
CA CYS A 42 -3.55 4.31 7.85
C CYS A 42 -2.08 3.91 7.72
N ARG A 43 -1.75 2.70 8.18
CA ARG A 43 -0.45 2.08 7.91
C ARG A 43 -0.62 0.80 7.12
N VAL A 44 0.34 0.52 6.25
CA VAL A 44 0.41 -0.75 5.51
C VAL A 44 0.75 -1.85 6.50
N VAL A 45 -0.18 -2.78 6.71
CA VAL A 45 0.03 -3.95 7.57
C VAL A 45 0.49 -5.17 6.77
N ARG A 46 0.23 -5.16 5.46
CA ARG A 46 0.67 -6.23 4.56
C ARG A 46 0.78 -5.70 3.14
N GLN A 47 1.78 -6.17 2.42
CA GLN A 47 1.94 -5.95 1.00
C GLN A 47 2.01 -7.28 0.25
N ARG A 48 1.44 -7.30 -0.96
CA ARG A 48 1.57 -8.42 -1.88
C ARG A 48 1.70 -7.90 -3.30
N TYR A 49 2.66 -8.40 -4.05
CA TYR A 49 2.74 -8.13 -5.49
C TYR A 49 1.97 -9.19 -6.27
N ASN A 50 1.03 -8.74 -7.10
CA ASN A 50 0.32 -9.60 -8.05
C ASN A 50 1.03 -9.51 -9.41
N ASN A 51 1.77 -10.58 -9.75
CA ASN A 51 2.50 -10.69 -11.02
C ASN A 51 1.59 -10.73 -12.26
N THR A 52 0.34 -11.20 -12.12
CA THR A 52 -0.60 -11.31 -13.24
C THR A 52 -1.09 -9.94 -13.70
N ASP A 53 -1.44 -9.08 -12.76
CA ASP A 53 -1.93 -7.72 -13.04
C ASP A 53 -0.81 -6.66 -13.00
N ASN A 54 0.39 -7.04 -12.54
CA ASN A 54 1.53 -6.15 -12.28
C ASN A 54 1.12 -4.98 -11.35
N VAL A 55 0.57 -5.35 -10.18
CA VAL A 55 0.02 -4.42 -9.18
C VAL A 55 0.46 -4.82 -7.78
N PHE A 56 0.89 -3.85 -6.97
CA PHE A 56 1.05 -4.01 -5.53
C PHE A 56 -0.28 -3.85 -4.79
N GLU A 57 -0.74 -4.92 -4.16
CA GLU A 57 -1.88 -4.93 -3.25
C GLU A 57 -1.40 -4.57 -1.85
N LEU A 58 -1.80 -3.39 -1.37
CA LEU A 58 -1.48 -2.88 -0.04
C LEU A 58 -2.67 -3.09 0.88
N THR A 59 -2.51 -3.93 1.89
CA THR A 59 -3.47 -4.06 2.98
C THR A 59 -3.16 -3.02 4.04
N VAL A 60 -4.12 -2.18 4.37
CA VAL A 60 -3.96 -1.12 5.38
C VAL A 60 -4.89 -1.33 6.57
N SER A 61 -4.38 -0.98 7.76
CA SER A 61 -5.15 -0.95 9.00
C SER A 61 -5.08 0.43 9.63
N TYR A 62 -6.19 0.79 10.29
CA TYR A 62 -6.31 1.98 11.12
C TYR A 62 -5.71 1.71 12.50
N PHE A 63 -5.11 2.74 13.09
CA PHE A 63 -4.60 2.76 14.46
C PHE A 63 -5.09 4.02 15.20
#